data_AF-A0A7W0H0S3-F1
#
_entry.id   AF-A0A7W0H0S3-F1
#
_cell.length_a   1.000
_cell.length_b   1.000
_cell.length_c   1.000
_cell.angle_alpha   90.00
_cell.angle_beta   90.00
_cell.angle_gamma   90.00
#
_symmetry.space_group_name_H-M   'P 1'
#
loop_
_entity.id
_entity.type
_entity.pdbx_description
1 polymer ?
#
loop_
_entity_poly.entity_id
_entity_poly.type
_entity_poly.pdbx_seq_one_letter_code
_entity_poly.pdbx_strand_id
1 'polypeptide(L)'
;VAASAGAAPAPQLVLRALAGGAVPVVARLPQYEEALREGELGLLFEPRDAVTLAAQLERLVGDPQLVADYGARIDAAHPDIEWSRVAEQFEGLFEEIAARRHGNGRPDVQQRVARRDFIHVDLHMHTDHSPDCATPVGTLLDTATRVGLGAIAVTDHNEISGALAARGLANGIKVIVAEEIKTADQGEVIGLFIEEKIPRGMTLQETIAEIRRQGGLVYVPHPFDRMHSVPDYEHLLDVVEQIDAIEVFNPRVAFAAFNDEAARFAAKYRIVAGAGSDSHVAQGLGSVMIRMRDFDGPEEFLESLRDADIVRKRQSLLYVQALKFIQTRGKK
;
A
#
# COMPACT_ATOMS: atom_id res chain seq x y z
N VAL A 1 47.50 0.65 7.71
CA VAL A 1 47.67 0.98 6.27
C VAL A 1 46.71 0.15 5.45
N ALA A 2 45.96 0.76 4.52
CA ALA A 2 45.10 0.05 3.55
C ALA A 2 45.51 0.40 2.12
N ALA A 3 46.43 -0.39 1.53
CA ALA A 3 47.07 -0.10 0.24
C ALA A 3 46.46 -0.86 -0.95
N SER A 4 45.13 -0.96 -0.99
CA SER A 4 44.43 -1.67 -2.08
C SER A 4 44.63 -0.93 -3.42
N ALA A 5 44.84 -1.68 -4.50
CA ALA A 5 44.83 -1.14 -5.86
C ALA A 5 43.42 -1.07 -6.48
N GLY A 6 42.37 -1.26 -5.68
CA GLY A 6 40.96 -1.21 -6.10
C GLY A 6 40.30 -2.56 -6.38
N ALA A 7 41.05 -3.67 -6.40
CA ALA A 7 40.49 -5.00 -6.69
C ALA A 7 39.59 -5.55 -5.57
N ALA A 8 39.94 -5.25 -4.31
CA ALA A 8 39.17 -5.63 -3.14
C ALA A 8 39.39 -4.59 -2.03
N PRO A 9 38.75 -3.40 -2.12
CA PRO A 9 38.79 -2.44 -1.03
C PRO A 9 38.11 -3.02 0.22
N ALA A 10 38.64 -2.70 1.40
CA ALA A 10 38.17 -3.16 2.69
C ALA A 10 37.88 -1.95 3.61
N PRO A 11 36.85 -1.13 3.33
CA PRO A 11 36.57 0.09 4.09
C PRO A 11 36.29 -0.18 5.57
N GLN A 12 35.76 -1.35 5.90
CA GLN A 12 35.58 -1.82 7.27
C GLN A 12 36.90 -1.89 8.07
N LEU A 13 38.04 -2.12 7.41
CA LEU A 13 39.35 -2.08 8.08
C LEU A 13 39.71 -0.66 8.49
N VAL A 14 39.37 0.32 7.66
CA VAL A 14 39.62 1.75 7.92
C VAL A 14 38.74 2.23 9.07
N LEU A 15 37.44 1.92 9.04
CA LEU A 15 36.51 2.25 10.12
C LEU A 15 36.92 1.62 11.46
N ARG A 16 37.36 0.35 11.46
CA ARG A 16 37.89 -0.31 12.66
C ARG A 16 39.18 0.34 13.17
N ALA A 17 40.04 0.82 12.28
CA ALA A 17 41.25 1.53 12.66
C ALA A 17 40.90 2.87 13.33
N LEU A 18 39.96 3.64 12.77
CA LEU A 18 39.44 4.87 13.35
C LEU A 18 38.79 4.62 14.71
N ALA A 19 37.93 3.62 14.83
CA ALA A 19 37.28 3.25 16.10
C ALA A 19 38.29 2.84 17.18
N GLY A 20 39.45 2.30 16.78
CA GLY A 20 40.58 1.99 17.65
C GLY A 20 41.53 3.16 17.92
N GLY A 21 41.22 4.38 17.46
CA GLY A 21 42.06 5.58 17.62
C GLY A 21 43.30 5.62 16.73
N ALA A 22 43.42 4.72 15.75
CA ALA A 22 44.58 4.67 14.86
C ALA A 22 44.42 5.63 13.69
N VAL A 23 45.48 6.38 13.36
CA VAL A 23 45.54 7.26 12.18
C VAL A 23 45.76 6.43 10.91
N PRO A 24 44.76 6.28 10.02
CA PRO A 24 44.89 5.42 8.86
C PRO A 24 45.71 6.10 7.76
N VAL A 25 46.51 5.30 7.05
CA VAL A 25 47.11 5.68 5.76
C VAL A 25 46.53 4.75 4.70
N VAL A 26 45.79 5.30 3.74
CA VAL A 26 44.96 4.51 2.82
C VAL A 26 45.13 4.98 1.38
N ALA A 27 44.99 4.07 0.43
CA ALA A 27 45.00 4.42 -0.99
C ALA A 27 43.79 5.33 -1.31
N ARG A 28 43.92 6.24 -2.27
CA ARG A 28 42.82 7.10 -2.73
C ARG A 28 41.86 6.27 -3.58
N LEU A 29 40.91 5.64 -2.91
CA LEU A 29 39.77 4.94 -3.48
C LEU A 29 38.50 5.62 -2.94
N PRO A 30 37.41 5.71 -3.72
CA PRO A 30 36.20 6.42 -3.29
C PRO A 30 35.70 6.02 -1.90
N GLN A 31 35.71 4.72 -1.58
CA GLN A 31 35.22 4.21 -0.29
C GLN A 31 36.15 4.56 0.89
N TYR A 32 37.45 4.73 0.64
CA TYR A 32 38.41 5.11 1.68
C TYR A 32 38.45 6.62 1.87
N GLU A 33 38.28 7.38 0.79
CA GLU A 33 38.19 8.84 0.83
C GLU A 33 36.93 9.29 1.59
N GLU A 34 35.79 8.65 1.33
CA GLU A 34 34.56 8.83 2.10
C GLU A 34 34.75 8.47 3.57
N ALA A 35 35.32 7.29 3.87
CA ALA A 35 35.57 6.85 5.25
C ALA A 35 36.53 7.77 6.02
N LEU A 36 37.44 8.47 5.34
CA LEU A 36 38.35 9.43 5.95
C LEU A 36 37.84 10.89 5.89
N ARG A 37 36.62 11.14 5.42
CA ARG A 37 36.08 12.49 5.17
C ARG A 37 37.06 13.34 4.36
N GLU A 38 37.41 12.85 3.17
CA GLU A 38 38.34 13.52 2.25
C GLU A 38 39.75 13.77 2.84
N GLY A 39 40.16 12.95 3.82
CA GLY A 39 41.49 13.02 4.46
C GLY A 39 41.53 13.83 5.77
N GLU A 40 40.38 14.24 6.30
CA GLU A 40 40.31 14.88 7.62
C GLU A 40 40.72 13.93 8.75
N LEU A 41 40.44 12.62 8.60
CA LEU A 41 40.67 11.59 9.62
C LEU A 41 41.90 10.70 9.38
N GLY A 42 42.65 10.94 8.31
CA GLY A 42 43.84 10.16 7.98
C GLY A 42 44.54 10.65 6.72
N LEU A 43 45.53 9.90 6.26
CA LEU A 43 46.35 10.27 5.09
C LEU A 43 46.00 9.42 3.86
N LEU A 44 45.93 10.09 2.72
CA LEU A 44 45.66 9.51 1.41
C LEU A 44 46.94 9.44 0.56
N PHE A 45 47.02 8.44 -0.32
CA PHE A 45 48.06 8.32 -1.36
C PHE A 45 47.47 7.64 -2.61
N GLU A 46 48.03 7.91 -3.80
CA GLU A 46 47.51 7.30 -5.03
C GLU A 46 47.73 5.77 -5.08
N PRO A 47 46.79 4.97 -5.62
CA PRO A 47 47.01 3.55 -5.81
C PRO A 47 48.31 3.26 -6.59
N ARG A 48 49.11 2.31 -6.09
CA ARG A 48 50.44 1.94 -6.63
C ARG A 48 51.53 3.01 -6.48
N ASP A 49 51.29 4.09 -5.73
CA ASP A 49 52.30 5.08 -5.38
C ASP A 49 53.00 4.72 -4.06
N ALA A 50 54.01 3.85 -4.15
CA ALA A 50 54.81 3.44 -3.00
C ALA A 50 55.65 4.58 -2.40
N VAL A 51 56.00 5.59 -3.20
CA VAL A 51 56.82 6.73 -2.75
C VAL A 51 56.02 7.62 -1.83
N THR A 52 54.80 8.01 -2.24
CA THR A 52 53.92 8.81 -1.40
C THR A 52 53.49 8.03 -0.15
N LEU A 53 53.20 6.73 -0.27
CA LEU A 53 52.91 5.90 0.90
C LEU A 53 54.06 5.94 1.92
N ALA A 54 55.30 5.72 1.48
CA ALA A 54 56.47 5.77 2.35
C ALA A 54 56.62 7.14 3.02
N ALA A 55 56.48 8.23 2.25
CA ALA A 55 56.55 9.59 2.77
C ALA A 55 55.47 9.88 3.83
N GLN A 56 54.23 9.42 3.64
CA GLN A 56 53.17 9.59 4.64
C GLN A 56 53.44 8.82 5.93
N LEU A 57 54.01 7.61 5.82
CA LEU A 57 54.41 6.82 6.99
C LEU A 57 55.56 7.48 7.74
N GLU A 58 56.58 7.96 7.04
CA GLU A 58 57.70 8.71 7.62
C GLU A 58 57.21 9.97 8.34
N ARG A 59 56.24 10.71 7.76
CA ARG A 59 55.63 11.87 8.40
C ARG A 59 54.94 11.51 9.72
N LEU A 60 54.13 10.45 9.75
CA LEU A 60 53.45 10.03 10.99
C LEU A 60 54.43 9.55 12.06
N VAL A 61 55.52 8.88 11.66
CA VAL A 61 56.54 8.40 12.60
C VAL A 61 57.42 9.55 13.11
N GLY A 62 57.72 10.52 12.25
CA GLY A 62 58.62 11.64 12.54
C GLY A 62 57.97 12.85 13.22
N ASP A 63 56.64 12.97 13.18
CA ASP A 63 55.89 14.11 13.73
C ASP A 63 54.80 13.64 14.73
N PRO A 64 55.13 13.57 16.03
CA PRO A 64 54.16 13.21 17.07
C PRO A 64 52.97 14.19 17.17
N GLN A 65 53.17 15.46 16.81
CA GLN A 65 52.10 16.47 16.86
C GLN A 65 51.05 16.17 15.78
N LEU A 66 51.49 15.81 14.58
CA LEU A 66 50.59 15.40 13.49
C LEU A 66 49.72 14.20 13.90
N VAL A 67 50.29 13.21 14.59
CA VAL A 67 49.54 12.06 15.11
C VAL A 67 48.52 12.50 16.16
N ALA A 68 48.90 13.38 17.08
CA ALA A 68 48.00 13.92 18.10
C ALA A 68 46.84 14.72 17.48
N ASP A 69 47.12 15.53 16.46
CA ASP A 69 46.11 16.33 15.77
C ASP A 69 45.09 15.46 15.01
N TYR A 70 45.53 14.36 14.41
CA TYR A 70 44.62 13.37 13.82
C TYR A 70 43.86 12.60 14.90
N GLY A 71 44.52 12.19 15.99
CA GLY A 71 43.89 11.52 17.12
C GLY A 71 42.71 12.34 17.68
N ALA A 72 42.91 13.64 17.92
CA ALA A 72 41.85 14.52 18.39
C ALA A 72 40.65 14.62 17.42
N ARG A 73 40.92 14.61 16.11
CA ARG A 73 39.87 14.61 15.07
C ARG A 73 39.11 13.27 15.01
N ILE A 74 39.83 12.16 15.17
CA ILE A 74 39.25 10.81 15.22
C ILE A 74 38.38 10.66 16.47
N ASP A 75 38.88 11.09 17.63
CA ASP A 75 38.12 11.06 18.89
C ASP A 75 36.84 11.89 18.78
N ALA A 76 36.91 13.07 18.15
CA ALA A 76 35.74 13.92 17.91
C ALA A 76 34.74 13.28 16.93
N ALA A 77 35.20 12.45 15.98
CA ALA A 77 34.36 11.75 15.00
C ALA A 77 33.86 10.38 15.50
N HIS A 78 34.36 9.89 16.63
CA HIS A 78 34.06 8.55 17.17
C HIS A 78 32.55 8.27 17.31
N PRO A 79 31.71 9.20 17.85
CA PRO A 79 30.27 8.99 17.94
C PRO A 79 29.57 8.74 16.59
N ASP A 80 30.14 9.24 15.49
CA ASP A 80 29.59 9.08 14.14
C ASP A 80 29.97 7.73 13.49
N ILE A 81 30.99 7.05 14.03
CA ILE A 81 31.58 5.82 13.48
C ILE A 81 31.13 4.58 14.29
N GLU A 82 30.52 4.80 15.46
CA GLU A 82 30.02 3.74 16.34
C GLU A 82 28.91 2.90 15.71
N TRP A 83 28.90 1.60 16.06
CA TRP A 83 27.84 0.68 15.62
C TRP A 83 26.47 1.08 16.16
N SER A 84 26.39 1.79 17.29
CA SER A 84 25.13 2.31 17.82
C SER A 84 24.47 3.28 16.85
N ARG A 85 25.22 4.18 16.22
CA ARG A 85 24.71 5.13 15.23
C ARG A 85 24.13 4.42 14.01
N VAL A 86 24.83 3.41 13.50
CA VAL A 86 24.35 2.58 12.39
C VAL A 86 23.10 1.81 12.80
N ALA A 87 23.10 1.21 14.00
CA ALA A 87 21.94 0.50 14.53
C ALA A 87 20.71 1.41 14.65
N GLU A 88 20.87 2.62 15.20
CA GLU A 88 19.82 3.63 15.30
C GLU A 88 19.28 4.04 13.92
N GLN A 89 20.15 4.23 12.92
CA GLN A 89 19.72 4.54 11.54
C GLN A 89 18.91 3.41 10.92
N PHE A 90 19.36 2.16 11.10
CA PHE A 90 18.64 0.99 10.62
C PHE A 90 17.31 0.82 11.36
N GLU A 91 17.28 0.98 12.69
CA GLU A 91 16.07 0.93 13.50
C GLU A 91 15.08 2.01 13.04
N GLY A 92 15.51 3.25 12.88
CA GLY A 92 14.67 4.34 12.37
C GLY A 92 14.08 4.05 10.98
N LEU A 93 14.85 3.44 10.07
CA LEU A 93 14.32 3.00 8.77
C LEU A 93 13.27 1.90 8.91
N PHE A 94 13.50 0.92 9.80
CA PHE A 94 12.52 -0.13 10.08
C PHE A 94 11.25 0.44 10.72
N GLU A 95 11.37 1.42 11.62
CA GLU A 95 10.25 2.13 12.23
C GLU A 95 9.44 2.89 11.18
N GLU A 96 10.09 3.63 10.28
CA GLU A 96 9.44 4.35 9.17
C GLU A 96 8.66 3.39 8.27
N ILE A 97 9.27 2.27 7.87
CA ILE A 97 8.60 1.26 7.04
C ILE A 97 7.46 0.56 7.81
N ALA A 98 7.64 0.31 9.11
CA ALA A 98 6.62 -0.34 9.94
C ALA A 98 5.43 0.59 10.20
N ALA A 99 5.65 1.90 10.32
CA ALA A 99 4.62 2.92 10.51
C ALA A 99 3.63 3.00 9.33
N ARG A 100 4.08 2.61 8.13
CA ARG A 100 3.20 2.52 6.93
C ARG A 100 2.15 1.42 7.02
N ARG A 101 2.22 0.53 8.02
CA ARG A 101 1.27 -0.58 8.19
C ARG A 101 0.09 -0.11 9.04
N HIS A 102 -1.11 -0.50 8.62
CA HIS A 102 -2.34 -0.23 9.35
C HIS A 102 -2.35 -0.93 10.72
N GLY A 103 -2.99 -0.26 11.69
CA GLY A 103 -3.17 -0.78 13.05
C GLY A 103 -4.15 -1.95 13.12
N ASN A 104 -4.21 -2.60 14.28
CA ASN A 104 -5.08 -3.77 14.53
C ASN A 104 -6.55 -3.39 14.83
N GLY A 105 -7.00 -2.20 14.42
CA GLY A 105 -8.34 -1.69 14.69
C GLY A 105 -8.54 -1.07 16.08
N ARG A 106 -9.81 -0.78 16.41
CA ARG A 106 -10.20 -0.12 17.67
C ARG A 106 -10.91 -1.11 18.62
N PRO A 107 -10.30 -1.46 19.77
CA PRO A 107 -10.83 -2.50 20.67
C PRO A 107 -12.24 -2.22 21.20
N ASP A 108 -12.60 -0.96 21.43
CA ASP A 108 -13.94 -0.57 21.89
C ASP A 108 -15.01 -0.82 20.83
N VAL A 109 -14.68 -0.61 19.55
CA VAL A 109 -15.57 -0.86 18.41
C VAL A 109 -15.72 -2.35 18.17
N GLN A 110 -14.62 -3.11 18.23
CA GLN A 110 -14.60 -4.56 18.08
C GLN A 110 -15.54 -5.24 19.09
N GLN A 111 -15.54 -4.78 20.35
CA GLN A 111 -16.43 -5.32 21.38
C GLN A 111 -17.92 -5.07 21.08
N ARG A 112 -18.27 -3.93 20.47
CA ARG A 112 -19.65 -3.63 20.06
C ARG A 112 -20.06 -4.53 18.89
N VAL A 113 -19.24 -4.58 17.85
CA VAL A 113 -19.46 -5.37 16.65
C VAL A 113 -19.56 -6.86 16.99
N ALA A 114 -18.73 -7.37 17.91
CA ALA A 114 -18.71 -8.78 18.33
C ALA A 114 -20.04 -9.33 18.88
N ARG A 115 -20.99 -8.46 19.25
CA ARG A 115 -22.31 -8.86 19.75
C ARG A 115 -23.38 -8.92 18.64
N ARG A 116 -23.07 -8.44 17.45
CA ARG A 116 -23.99 -8.43 16.31
C ARG A 116 -23.99 -9.76 15.57
N ASP A 117 -25.12 -10.02 14.93
CA ASP A 117 -25.34 -11.17 14.06
C ASP A 117 -24.48 -11.10 12.80
N PHE A 118 -24.28 -12.24 12.15
CA PHE A 118 -23.58 -12.30 10.88
C PHE A 118 -24.51 -11.96 9.71
N ILE A 119 -23.99 -11.19 8.77
CA ILE A 119 -24.61 -10.87 7.50
C ILE A 119 -23.66 -11.20 6.34
N HIS A 120 -24.22 -11.34 5.14
CA HIS A 120 -23.43 -11.38 3.92
C HIS A 120 -23.45 -10.01 3.24
N VAL A 121 -22.30 -9.57 2.76
CA VAL A 121 -22.10 -8.28 2.13
C VAL A 121 -21.41 -8.45 0.78
N ASP A 122 -21.73 -7.59 -0.19
CA ASP A 122 -21.00 -7.49 -1.46
C ASP A 122 -20.62 -6.02 -1.68
N LEU A 123 -19.32 -5.77 -1.85
CA LEU A 123 -18.74 -4.42 -1.81
C LEU A 123 -18.54 -3.78 -3.19
N HIS A 124 -18.90 -4.48 -4.27
CA HIS A 124 -18.66 -3.97 -5.60
C HIS A 124 -19.75 -4.43 -6.57
N MET A 125 -20.65 -3.53 -6.97
CA MET A 125 -21.67 -3.80 -7.98
C MET A 125 -22.22 -2.53 -8.62
N HIS A 126 -22.78 -2.70 -9.81
CA HIS A 126 -23.24 -1.62 -10.67
C HIS A 126 -24.74 -1.73 -10.97
N THR A 127 -25.38 -0.60 -11.25
CA THR A 127 -26.78 -0.43 -11.64
C THR A 127 -26.89 0.19 -13.04
N ASP A 128 -28.11 0.37 -13.52
CA ASP A 128 -28.41 1.08 -14.77
C ASP A 128 -28.07 2.58 -14.77
N HIS A 129 -27.56 3.11 -13.65
CA HIS A 129 -26.96 4.44 -13.57
C HIS A 129 -25.48 4.45 -13.99
N SER A 130 -24.81 3.29 -13.99
CA SER A 130 -23.48 3.14 -14.59
C SER A 130 -23.57 2.99 -16.12
N PRO A 131 -22.65 3.58 -16.91
CA PRO A 131 -22.68 3.51 -18.38
C PRO A 131 -22.67 2.09 -18.97
N ASP A 132 -22.20 1.09 -18.22
CA ASP A 132 -21.92 -0.25 -18.72
C ASP A 132 -22.69 -1.38 -18.00
N CYS A 133 -23.66 -1.00 -17.17
CA CYS A 133 -24.61 -1.90 -16.54
C CYS A 133 -26.05 -1.56 -16.98
N ALA A 134 -26.89 -2.58 -17.07
CA ALA A 134 -28.29 -2.46 -17.47
C ALA A 134 -29.26 -2.93 -16.39
N THR A 135 -28.76 -3.24 -15.20
CA THR A 135 -29.56 -3.81 -14.10
C THR A 135 -30.27 -2.69 -13.35
N PRO A 136 -31.61 -2.60 -13.41
CA PRO A 136 -32.34 -1.57 -12.68
C PRO A 136 -32.14 -1.70 -11.17
N VAL A 137 -32.04 -0.56 -10.48
CA VAL A 137 -31.89 -0.49 -9.01
C VAL A 137 -32.83 -1.44 -8.25
N GLY A 138 -34.13 -1.45 -8.61
CA GLY A 138 -35.11 -2.34 -7.97
C GLY A 138 -34.81 -3.84 -8.20
N THR A 139 -34.39 -4.20 -9.41
CA THR A 139 -33.99 -5.59 -9.73
C THR A 139 -32.74 -6.00 -8.97
N LEU A 140 -31.80 -5.07 -8.77
CA LEU A 140 -30.60 -5.28 -7.97
C LEU A 140 -30.95 -5.57 -6.51
N LEU A 141 -31.82 -4.77 -5.89
CA LEU A 141 -32.29 -4.96 -4.51
C LEU A 141 -33.05 -6.27 -4.31
N ASP A 142 -33.99 -6.59 -5.21
CA ASP A 142 -34.75 -7.85 -5.18
C ASP A 142 -33.81 -9.06 -5.27
N THR A 143 -32.79 -8.95 -6.14
CA THR A 143 -31.81 -10.01 -6.33
C THR A 143 -30.91 -10.15 -5.11
N ALA A 144 -30.41 -9.04 -4.55
CA ALA A 144 -29.59 -9.02 -3.35
C ALA A 144 -30.30 -9.72 -2.17
N THR A 145 -31.58 -9.38 -1.97
CA THR A 145 -32.45 -10.01 -0.96
C THR A 145 -32.59 -11.51 -1.20
N ARG A 146 -32.89 -11.91 -2.45
CA ARG A 146 -33.06 -13.32 -2.83
C ARG A 146 -31.80 -14.16 -2.63
N VAL A 147 -30.61 -13.58 -2.82
CA VAL A 147 -29.33 -14.28 -2.62
C VAL A 147 -28.85 -14.26 -1.16
N GLY A 148 -29.57 -13.57 -0.27
CA GLY A 148 -29.30 -13.54 1.16
C GLY A 148 -28.25 -12.52 1.61
N LEU A 149 -28.08 -11.42 0.85
CA LEU A 149 -27.24 -10.30 1.27
C LEU A 149 -27.97 -9.46 2.33
N GLY A 150 -27.27 -9.14 3.41
CA GLY A 150 -27.73 -8.22 4.46
C GLY A 150 -27.26 -6.79 4.24
N ALA A 151 -26.18 -6.59 3.47
CA ALA A 151 -25.78 -5.27 2.99
C ALA A 151 -25.19 -5.34 1.57
N ILE A 152 -25.26 -4.22 0.84
CA ILE A 152 -24.63 -4.05 -0.48
C ILE A 152 -23.98 -2.68 -0.58
N ALA A 153 -22.84 -2.58 -1.27
CA ALA A 153 -22.30 -1.30 -1.75
C ALA A 153 -22.61 -1.15 -3.23
N VAL A 154 -23.33 -0.10 -3.59
CA VAL A 154 -23.61 0.24 -4.99
C VAL A 154 -22.56 1.24 -5.44
N THR A 155 -21.77 0.89 -6.45
CA THR A 155 -20.50 1.55 -6.81
C THR A 155 -20.50 1.97 -8.28
N ASP A 156 -21.56 2.63 -8.75
CA ASP A 156 -21.67 3.03 -10.16
C ASP A 156 -20.47 3.90 -10.59
N HIS A 157 -20.02 3.72 -11.83
CA HIS A 157 -18.87 4.45 -12.36
C HIS A 157 -19.13 5.95 -12.46
N ASN A 158 -18.36 6.73 -11.69
CA ASN A 158 -18.45 8.20 -11.64
C ASN A 158 -19.89 8.71 -11.44
N GLU A 159 -20.71 8.01 -10.67
CA GLU A 159 -22.12 8.33 -10.45
C GLU A 159 -22.59 7.80 -9.08
N ILE A 160 -23.35 8.61 -8.34
CA ILE A 160 -23.85 8.26 -7.00
C ILE A 160 -25.37 8.05 -6.98
N SER A 161 -26.08 8.52 -8.02
CA SER A 161 -27.55 8.51 -8.04
C SER A 161 -28.16 7.11 -7.95
N GLY A 162 -27.51 6.08 -8.51
CA GLY A 162 -27.96 4.69 -8.37
C GLY A 162 -27.89 4.19 -6.93
N ALA A 163 -26.82 4.53 -6.21
CA ALA A 163 -26.64 4.20 -4.80
C ALA A 163 -27.65 4.95 -3.90
N LEU A 164 -27.91 6.23 -4.18
CA LEU A 164 -28.92 7.01 -3.47
C LEU A 164 -30.34 6.47 -3.71
N ALA A 165 -30.66 6.12 -4.95
CA ALA A 165 -31.94 5.50 -5.30
C ALA A 165 -32.09 4.13 -4.62
N ALA A 166 -31.03 3.31 -4.61
CA ALA A 166 -31.02 2.02 -3.93
C ALA A 166 -31.29 2.19 -2.43
N ARG A 167 -30.62 3.14 -1.77
CA ARG A 167 -30.85 3.44 -0.35
C ARG A 167 -32.29 3.87 -0.07
N GLY A 168 -32.90 4.68 -0.95
CA GLY A 168 -34.29 5.13 -0.79
C GLY A 168 -35.34 4.03 -0.99
N LEU A 169 -35.02 3.00 -1.79
CA LEU A 169 -35.92 1.88 -2.10
C LEU A 169 -35.67 0.63 -1.24
N ALA A 170 -34.54 0.58 -0.52
CA ALA A 170 -34.12 -0.59 0.24
C ALA A 170 -35.13 -0.93 1.36
N ASN A 171 -35.46 -2.21 1.46
CA ASN A 171 -36.31 -2.74 2.52
C ASN A 171 -35.72 -4.06 3.03
N GLY A 172 -35.28 -4.08 4.29
CA GLY A 172 -34.68 -5.27 4.92
C GLY A 172 -33.23 -5.57 4.51
N ILE A 173 -32.59 -4.70 3.71
CA ILE A 173 -31.17 -4.77 3.34
C ILE A 173 -30.52 -3.40 3.55
N LYS A 174 -29.29 -3.38 4.05
CA LYS A 174 -28.50 -2.14 4.19
C LYS A 174 -27.87 -1.76 2.84
N VAL A 175 -27.90 -0.48 2.49
CA VAL A 175 -27.22 0.04 1.29
C VAL A 175 -26.12 1.00 1.73
N ILE A 176 -24.88 0.64 1.41
CA ILE A 176 -23.73 1.53 1.51
C ILE A 176 -23.74 2.39 0.26
N VAL A 177 -23.89 3.71 0.44
CA VAL A 177 -23.77 4.65 -0.67
C VAL A 177 -22.31 4.75 -1.04
N ALA A 178 -21.99 4.42 -2.28
CA ALA A 178 -20.64 4.40 -2.79
C ALA A 178 -20.59 4.85 -4.25
N GLU A 179 -19.38 5.10 -4.74
CA GLU A 179 -19.09 5.49 -6.12
C GLU A 179 -17.75 4.86 -6.50
N GLU A 180 -17.62 4.33 -7.72
CA GLU A 180 -16.32 3.94 -8.29
C GLU A 180 -15.78 5.11 -9.13
N ILE A 181 -14.80 5.82 -8.56
CA ILE A 181 -14.27 7.06 -9.12
C ILE A 181 -13.05 6.76 -9.98
N LYS A 182 -13.18 7.03 -11.28
CA LYS A 182 -12.04 7.13 -12.19
C LYS A 182 -11.21 8.40 -11.93
N THR A 183 -9.96 8.21 -11.51
CA THR A 183 -8.94 9.26 -11.34
C THR A 183 -8.39 9.73 -12.69
N ALA A 184 -7.54 10.76 -12.68
CA ALA A 184 -6.93 11.34 -13.88
C ALA A 184 -6.15 10.31 -14.70
N ASP A 185 -5.27 9.57 -14.03
CA ASP A 185 -4.27 8.69 -14.65
C ASP A 185 -3.90 7.46 -13.81
N GLN A 186 -4.36 7.38 -12.57
CA GLN A 186 -3.97 6.36 -11.58
C GLN A 186 -5.06 5.31 -11.35
N GLY A 187 -5.97 5.11 -12.31
CA GLY A 187 -7.02 4.10 -12.22
C GLY A 187 -8.25 4.50 -11.39
N GLU A 188 -8.89 3.52 -10.76
CA GLU A 188 -10.16 3.68 -10.05
C GLU A 188 -10.00 3.47 -8.54
N VAL A 189 -10.80 4.21 -7.76
CA VAL A 189 -10.90 4.08 -6.31
C VAL A 189 -12.37 4.19 -5.92
N ILE A 190 -12.81 3.41 -4.94
CA ILE A 190 -14.16 3.44 -4.43
C ILE A 190 -14.20 4.25 -3.14
N GLY A 191 -15.11 5.22 -3.09
CA GLY A 191 -15.51 5.87 -1.85
C GLY A 191 -16.73 5.17 -1.26
N LEU A 192 -16.59 4.51 -0.11
CA LEU A 192 -17.72 3.92 0.63
C LEU A 192 -18.26 4.93 1.65
N PHE A 193 -19.56 4.89 1.94
CA PHE A 193 -20.23 5.78 2.92
C PHE A 193 -20.10 7.27 2.58
N ILE A 194 -20.17 7.60 1.29
CA ILE A 194 -20.21 8.99 0.80
C ILE A 194 -21.66 9.46 0.63
N GLU A 195 -21.88 10.77 0.57
CA GLU A 195 -23.20 11.39 0.42
C GLU A 195 -23.31 12.28 -0.82
N GLU A 196 -22.18 12.79 -1.32
CA GLU A 196 -22.06 13.67 -2.47
C GLU A 196 -21.19 13.03 -3.55
N LYS A 197 -21.59 13.22 -4.81
CA LYS A 197 -20.85 12.75 -5.99
C LYS A 197 -19.45 13.36 -6.01
N ILE A 198 -18.44 12.54 -6.28
CA ILE A 198 -17.05 13.00 -6.38
C ILE A 198 -16.70 13.29 -7.84
N PRO A 199 -16.07 14.43 -8.17
CA PRO A 199 -15.68 14.73 -9.54
C PRO A 199 -14.69 13.71 -10.12
N ARG A 200 -14.94 13.26 -11.35
CA ARG A 200 -14.02 12.40 -12.10
C ARG A 200 -12.75 13.15 -12.52
N GLY A 201 -11.66 12.42 -12.70
CA GLY A 201 -10.41 12.96 -13.27
C GLY A 201 -9.58 13.82 -12.32
N MET A 202 -9.85 13.75 -11.01
CA MET A 202 -8.96 14.27 -9.96
C MET A 202 -7.76 13.33 -9.78
N THR A 203 -6.67 13.81 -9.15
CA THR A 203 -5.58 12.92 -8.74
C THR A 203 -6.06 11.92 -7.67
N LEU A 204 -5.37 10.78 -7.50
CA LEU A 204 -5.75 9.79 -6.48
C LEU A 204 -5.78 10.40 -5.08
N GLN A 205 -4.81 11.26 -4.75
CA GLN A 205 -4.72 11.95 -3.46
C GLN A 205 -5.90 12.90 -3.24
N GLU A 206 -6.28 13.68 -4.25
CA GLU A 206 -7.44 14.59 -4.16
C GLU A 206 -8.76 13.80 -4.03
N THR A 207 -8.90 12.71 -4.78
CA THR A 207 -10.07 11.82 -4.67
C THR A 207 -10.16 11.20 -3.27
N ILE A 208 -9.05 10.70 -2.71
CA ILE A 208 -8.99 10.17 -1.34
C ILE A 208 -9.35 11.24 -0.32
N ALA A 209 -8.81 12.45 -0.48
CA ALA A 209 -9.12 13.57 0.41
C ALA A 209 -10.61 13.91 0.39
N GLU A 210 -11.26 13.87 -0.77
CA GLU A 210 -12.68 14.13 -0.90
C GLU A 210 -13.54 13.02 -0.29
N ILE A 211 -13.19 11.74 -0.47
CA ILE A 211 -13.83 10.60 0.22
C ILE A 211 -13.77 10.82 1.74
N ARG A 212 -12.57 11.15 2.26
CA ARG A 212 -12.36 11.36 3.69
C ARG A 212 -13.06 12.61 4.22
N ARG A 213 -13.17 13.69 3.43
CA ARG A 213 -13.93 14.89 3.79
C ARG A 213 -15.39 14.57 4.12
N GLN A 214 -15.96 13.59 3.44
CA GLN A 214 -17.33 13.13 3.66
C GLN A 214 -17.45 12.09 4.81
N GLY A 215 -16.35 11.72 5.46
CA GLY A 215 -16.33 10.65 6.47
C GLY A 215 -16.41 9.24 5.87
N GLY A 216 -16.20 9.12 4.56
CA GLY A 216 -16.20 7.85 3.85
C GLY A 216 -14.91 7.06 4.04
N LEU A 217 -14.94 5.80 3.58
CA LEU A 217 -13.80 4.89 3.57
C LEU A 217 -13.24 4.74 2.15
N VAL A 218 -11.92 4.68 2.05
CA VAL A 218 -11.19 4.44 0.81
C VAL A 218 -11.07 2.94 0.58
N TYR A 219 -11.75 2.46 -0.47
CA TYR A 219 -11.69 1.07 -0.92
C TYR A 219 -11.03 1.01 -2.30
N VAL A 220 -9.95 0.23 -2.45
CA VAL A 220 -9.29 0.06 -3.76
C VAL A 220 -9.86 -1.18 -4.46
N PRO A 221 -10.62 -1.03 -5.56
CA PRO A 221 -11.16 -2.15 -6.32
C PRO A 221 -10.10 -2.83 -7.19
N HIS A 222 -10.28 -4.13 -7.41
CA HIS A 222 -9.53 -5.01 -8.33
C HIS A 222 -8.07 -4.61 -8.62
N PRO A 223 -7.22 -4.35 -7.60
CA PRO A 223 -5.87 -3.85 -7.79
C PRO A 223 -5.03 -4.84 -8.60
N PHE A 224 -4.06 -4.30 -9.35
CA PHE A 224 -3.15 -5.08 -10.20
C PHE A 224 -3.79 -5.76 -11.43
N ASP A 225 -5.09 -5.59 -11.67
CA ASP A 225 -5.68 -5.98 -12.95
C ASP A 225 -5.22 -5.06 -14.08
N ARG A 226 -4.10 -5.44 -14.71
CA ARG A 226 -3.48 -4.70 -15.82
C ARG A 226 -4.36 -4.60 -17.08
N MET A 227 -5.54 -5.21 -17.09
CA MET A 227 -6.53 -5.09 -18.18
C MET A 227 -7.59 -4.02 -17.92
N HIS A 228 -7.67 -3.47 -16.70
CA HIS A 228 -8.57 -2.39 -16.31
C HIS A 228 -7.78 -1.14 -15.86
N SER A 229 -8.48 -0.02 -15.65
CA SER A 229 -7.87 1.22 -15.15
C SER A 229 -7.65 1.10 -13.63
N VAL A 230 -6.54 0.47 -13.22
CA VAL A 230 -6.18 0.29 -11.80
C VAL A 230 -4.92 1.07 -11.45
N PRO A 231 -4.80 1.60 -10.22
CA PRO A 231 -3.53 2.14 -9.76
C PRO A 231 -2.47 1.02 -9.78
N ASP A 232 -1.30 1.32 -10.34
CA ASP A 232 -0.17 0.40 -10.23
C ASP A 232 0.43 0.40 -8.81
N TYR A 233 1.35 -0.52 -8.57
CA TYR A 233 1.96 -0.69 -7.25
C TYR A 233 2.66 0.59 -6.74
N GLU A 234 3.30 1.36 -7.61
CA GLU A 234 4.05 2.57 -7.22
C GLU A 234 3.09 3.64 -6.73
N HIS A 235 1.99 3.88 -7.44
CA HIS A 235 0.98 4.85 -7.03
C HIS A 235 0.26 4.45 -5.75
N LEU A 236 0.03 3.14 -5.53
CA LEU A 236 -0.56 2.67 -4.26
C LEU A 236 0.38 2.89 -3.06
N LEU A 237 1.70 2.88 -3.26
CA LEU A 237 2.65 3.12 -2.17
C LEU A 237 2.49 4.54 -1.60
N ASP A 238 2.30 5.53 -2.45
CA ASP A 238 2.21 6.94 -2.04
C ASP A 238 0.99 7.23 -1.15
N VAL A 239 -0.05 6.39 -1.23
CA VAL A 239 -1.31 6.56 -0.50
C VAL A 239 -1.63 5.37 0.41
N VAL A 240 -0.70 4.43 0.60
CA VAL A 240 -0.96 3.13 1.26
C VAL A 240 -1.57 3.26 2.66
N GLU A 241 -1.15 4.28 3.40
CA GLU A 241 -1.60 4.60 4.76
C GLU A 241 -3.04 5.14 4.79
N GLN A 242 -3.52 5.63 3.65
CA GLN A 242 -4.84 6.24 3.50
C GLN A 242 -5.87 5.26 2.91
N ILE A 243 -5.48 4.04 2.54
CA ILE A 243 -6.38 3.00 2.04
C ILE A 243 -6.96 2.23 3.23
N ASP A 244 -8.27 2.29 3.43
CA ASP A 244 -8.92 1.62 4.55
C ASP A 244 -9.15 0.13 4.25
N ALA A 245 -9.55 -0.19 3.01
CA ALA A 245 -9.75 -1.56 2.54
C ALA A 245 -9.30 -1.76 1.08
N ILE A 246 -9.00 -3.00 0.71
CA ILE A 246 -8.56 -3.37 -0.64
C ILE A 246 -9.24 -4.64 -1.13
N GLU A 247 -9.69 -4.66 -2.37
CA GLU A 247 -10.32 -5.83 -2.98
C GLU A 247 -9.28 -6.94 -3.20
N VAL A 248 -9.31 -7.98 -2.39
CA VAL A 248 -8.39 -9.14 -2.53
C VAL A 248 -8.98 -10.26 -3.36
N PHE A 249 -10.29 -10.21 -3.63
CA PHE A 249 -10.96 -11.15 -4.49
C PHE A 249 -12.06 -10.48 -5.31
N ASN A 250 -11.81 -10.43 -6.61
CA ASN A 250 -12.82 -10.13 -7.60
C ASN A 250 -12.93 -11.32 -8.56
N PRO A 251 -14.13 -11.92 -8.74
CA PRO A 251 -14.28 -13.11 -9.56
C PRO A 251 -14.00 -12.84 -11.03
N ARG A 252 -14.15 -11.59 -11.51
CA ARG A 252 -14.07 -11.23 -12.93
C ARG A 252 -12.67 -10.98 -13.44
N VAL A 253 -11.69 -10.88 -12.55
CA VAL A 253 -10.29 -10.65 -12.91
C VAL A 253 -9.77 -11.82 -13.75
N ALA A 254 -9.12 -11.50 -14.87
CA ALA A 254 -8.75 -12.48 -15.90
C ALA A 254 -7.73 -13.52 -15.41
N PHE A 255 -6.87 -13.15 -14.45
CA PHE A 255 -5.82 -14.01 -13.92
C PHE A 255 -5.90 -14.08 -12.39
N ALA A 256 -6.01 -15.30 -11.86
CA ALA A 256 -6.03 -15.53 -10.41
C ALA A 256 -4.81 -14.95 -9.67
N ALA A 257 -3.67 -14.82 -10.37
CA ALA A 257 -2.45 -14.24 -9.83
C ALA A 257 -2.61 -12.78 -9.33
N PHE A 258 -3.53 -12.00 -9.91
CA PHE A 258 -3.78 -10.63 -9.46
C PHE A 258 -4.49 -10.59 -8.09
N ASN A 259 -5.45 -11.50 -7.84
CA ASN A 259 -6.04 -11.67 -6.52
C ASN A 259 -4.98 -12.11 -5.47
N ASP A 260 -4.04 -12.99 -5.86
CA ASP A 260 -2.93 -13.40 -4.98
C ASP A 260 -1.99 -12.23 -4.67
N GLU A 261 -1.73 -11.35 -5.64
CA GLU A 261 -0.92 -10.13 -5.48
C GLU A 261 -1.62 -9.13 -4.56
N ALA A 262 -2.92 -8.91 -4.76
CA ALA A 262 -3.77 -8.09 -3.90
C ALA A 262 -3.76 -8.58 -2.44
N ALA A 263 -3.93 -9.88 -2.22
CA ALA A 263 -3.89 -10.48 -0.89
C ALA A 263 -2.50 -10.31 -0.22
N ARG A 264 -1.41 -10.47 -0.97
CA ARG A 264 -0.04 -10.23 -0.46
C ARG A 264 0.19 -8.76 -0.11
N PHE A 265 -0.28 -7.85 -0.95
CA PHE A 265 -0.18 -6.40 -0.70
C PHE A 265 -0.94 -6.00 0.56
N ALA A 266 -2.19 -6.45 0.69
CA ALA A 266 -3.02 -6.24 1.87
C ALA A 266 -2.34 -6.75 3.13
N ALA A 267 -1.82 -7.99 3.11
CA ALA A 267 -1.12 -8.58 4.25
C ALA A 267 0.17 -7.83 4.64
N LYS A 268 0.95 -7.37 3.65
CA LYS A 268 2.17 -6.60 3.87
C LYS A 268 1.89 -5.32 4.67
N TYR A 269 0.88 -4.55 4.25
CA TYR A 269 0.53 -3.27 4.86
C TYR A 269 -0.59 -3.35 5.90
N ARG A 270 -1.10 -4.56 6.21
CA ARG A 270 -2.24 -4.79 7.12
C ARG A 270 -3.53 -4.05 6.72
N ILE A 271 -3.69 -3.79 5.42
CA ILE A 271 -4.91 -3.19 4.88
C ILE A 271 -6.04 -4.22 4.99
N VAL A 272 -7.25 -3.76 5.33
CA VAL A 272 -8.41 -4.62 5.49
C VAL A 272 -8.78 -5.26 4.14
N ALA A 273 -8.98 -6.57 4.14
CA ALA A 273 -9.33 -7.31 2.94
C ALA A 273 -10.84 -7.21 2.63
N GLY A 274 -11.18 -6.71 1.44
CA GLY A 274 -12.53 -6.70 0.90
C GLY A 274 -12.67 -7.63 -0.32
N ALA A 275 -13.91 -7.82 -0.76
CA ALA A 275 -14.25 -8.58 -1.95
C ALA A 275 -15.58 -8.09 -2.52
N GLY A 276 -15.71 -8.16 -3.83
CA GLY A 276 -16.91 -7.71 -4.52
C GLY A 276 -17.14 -8.48 -5.81
N SER A 277 -18.41 -8.61 -6.20
CA SER A 277 -18.77 -9.36 -7.41
C SER A 277 -18.43 -8.61 -8.69
N ASP A 278 -18.28 -7.28 -8.60
CA ASP A 278 -18.16 -6.37 -9.72
C ASP A 278 -19.26 -6.66 -10.77
N SER A 279 -20.47 -6.87 -10.24
CA SER A 279 -21.55 -7.38 -11.05
C SER A 279 -22.21 -6.25 -11.85
N HIS A 280 -22.36 -6.50 -13.15
CA HIS A 280 -23.03 -5.62 -14.11
C HIS A 280 -24.35 -6.21 -14.63
N VAL A 281 -24.70 -7.40 -14.12
CA VAL A 281 -25.90 -8.15 -14.48
C VAL A 281 -26.47 -8.76 -13.20
N ALA A 282 -27.79 -8.78 -13.04
CA ALA A 282 -28.42 -9.34 -11.84
C ALA A 282 -27.93 -10.76 -11.50
N GLN A 283 -27.63 -11.59 -12.51
CA GLN A 283 -27.20 -12.98 -12.34
C GLN A 283 -25.80 -13.14 -11.70
N GLY A 284 -24.97 -12.10 -11.73
CA GLY A 284 -23.63 -12.12 -11.12
C GLY A 284 -23.64 -11.84 -9.61
N LEU A 285 -24.75 -11.33 -9.06
CA LEU A 285 -24.88 -11.03 -7.63
C LEU A 285 -24.76 -12.30 -6.78
N GLY A 286 -23.97 -12.21 -5.71
CA GLY A 286 -23.73 -13.32 -4.79
C GLY A 286 -22.77 -14.39 -5.32
N SER A 287 -22.06 -14.13 -6.42
CA SER A 287 -20.93 -14.94 -6.89
C SER A 287 -19.77 -14.95 -5.87
N VAL A 288 -19.53 -13.80 -5.25
CA VAL A 288 -18.74 -13.63 -4.03
C VAL A 288 -19.57 -12.88 -3.00
N MET A 289 -19.36 -13.19 -1.74
CA MET A 289 -19.94 -12.51 -0.60
C MET A 289 -18.89 -12.45 0.51
N ILE A 290 -18.99 -11.45 1.36
CA ILE A 290 -18.23 -11.31 2.59
C ILE A 290 -19.14 -11.66 3.73
N ARG A 291 -18.81 -12.69 4.51
CA ARG A 291 -19.50 -12.98 5.77
C ARG A 291 -18.81 -12.21 6.87
N MET A 292 -19.50 -11.21 7.39
CA MET A 292 -19.02 -10.34 8.46
C MET A 292 -20.15 -10.09 9.47
N ARG A 293 -19.83 -9.47 10.60
CA ARG A 293 -20.86 -9.07 11.55
C ARG A 293 -21.59 -7.85 11.03
N ASP A 294 -22.85 -7.69 11.41
CA ASP A 294 -23.61 -6.49 11.10
C ASP A 294 -22.93 -5.24 11.71
N PHE A 295 -23.24 -4.06 11.19
CA PHE A 295 -22.53 -2.82 11.48
C PHE A 295 -23.45 -1.60 11.39
N ASP A 296 -23.18 -0.55 12.16
CA ASP A 296 -23.82 0.74 12.00
C ASP A 296 -22.76 1.81 11.71
N GLY A 297 -22.73 2.27 10.46
CA GLY A 297 -21.77 3.28 9.99
C GLY A 297 -20.39 2.73 9.58
N PRO A 298 -19.51 3.62 9.07
CA PRO A 298 -18.23 3.23 8.46
C PRO A 298 -17.24 2.62 9.46
N GLU A 299 -17.19 3.13 10.69
CA GLU A 299 -16.21 2.65 11.67
C GLU A 299 -16.45 1.19 12.07
N GLU A 300 -17.71 0.83 12.32
CA GLU A 300 -18.08 -0.54 12.68
C GLU A 300 -18.04 -1.47 11.47
N PHE A 301 -18.32 -0.96 10.27
CA PHE A 301 -18.14 -1.69 9.03
C PHE A 301 -16.68 -2.12 8.87
N LEU A 302 -15.74 -1.18 8.98
CA LEU A 302 -14.33 -1.45 8.78
C LEU A 302 -13.80 -2.46 9.82
N GLU A 303 -14.20 -2.30 11.08
CA GLU A 303 -13.81 -3.23 12.15
C GLU A 303 -14.43 -4.62 11.98
N SER A 304 -15.66 -4.71 11.51
CA SER A 304 -16.29 -5.99 11.18
C SER A 304 -15.61 -6.68 9.98
N LEU A 305 -15.13 -5.89 9.02
CA LEU A 305 -14.49 -6.40 7.81
C LEU A 305 -13.10 -7.00 8.08
N ARG A 306 -12.38 -6.54 9.13
CA ARG A 306 -11.04 -7.03 9.52
C ARG A 306 -10.97 -8.54 9.71
N ASP A 307 -12.01 -9.14 10.28
CA ASP A 307 -12.07 -10.57 10.60
C ASP A 307 -13.07 -11.33 9.71
N ALA A 308 -13.42 -10.76 8.55
CA ALA A 308 -14.47 -11.30 7.70
C ALA A 308 -14.01 -12.49 6.84
N ASP A 309 -14.94 -13.41 6.56
CA ASP A 309 -14.71 -14.55 5.69
C ASP A 309 -15.20 -14.25 4.26
N ILE A 310 -14.33 -14.45 3.26
CA ILE A 310 -14.74 -14.37 1.85
C ILE A 310 -15.40 -15.70 1.42
N VAL A 311 -16.71 -15.66 1.19
CA VAL A 311 -17.55 -16.78 0.75
C VAL A 311 -17.72 -16.73 -0.77
N ARG A 312 -17.45 -17.85 -1.45
CA ARG A 312 -17.47 -17.94 -2.93
C ARG A 312 -18.48 -18.98 -3.38
N LYS A 313 -19.33 -18.64 -4.36
CA LYS A 313 -20.12 -19.63 -5.12
C LYS A 313 -19.38 -19.97 -6.41
N ARG A 314 -19.29 -21.27 -6.74
CA ARG A 314 -18.75 -21.70 -8.03
C ARG A 314 -19.71 -21.26 -9.14
N GLN A 315 -19.38 -20.20 -9.87
CA GLN A 315 -20.02 -19.81 -11.11
C GLN A 315 -18.96 -19.75 -12.23
N SER A 316 -19.35 -20.12 -13.46
CA SER A 316 -18.44 -20.10 -14.60
C SER A 316 -18.26 -18.66 -15.10
N LEU A 317 -17.00 -18.19 -15.19
CA LEU A 317 -16.66 -16.85 -15.68
C LEU A 317 -17.16 -16.58 -17.10
N LEU A 318 -17.02 -17.58 -17.98
CA LEU A 318 -17.51 -17.53 -19.36
C LEU A 318 -19.02 -17.29 -19.42
N TYR A 319 -19.77 -17.83 -18.46
CA TYR A 319 -21.22 -17.69 -18.39
C TYR A 319 -21.63 -16.26 -18.02
N VAL A 320 -20.98 -15.66 -17.02
CA VAL A 320 -21.28 -14.29 -16.58
C VAL A 320 -20.88 -13.26 -17.65
N GLN A 321 -19.71 -13.44 -18.28
CA GLN A 321 -19.26 -12.56 -19.36
C GLN A 321 -20.19 -12.64 -20.59
N ALA A 322 -20.63 -13.84 -20.98
CA ALA A 322 -21.57 -14.00 -22.08
C ALA A 322 -22.91 -13.28 -21.81
N LEU A 323 -23.41 -13.32 -20.58
CA LEU A 323 -24.63 -12.60 -20.18
C LEU A 323 -24.48 -11.08 -20.28
N LYS A 324 -23.33 -10.51 -19.86
CA LYS A 324 -23.05 -9.07 -20.00
C LYS A 324 -23.20 -8.66 -21.47
N PHE A 325 -22.49 -9.34 -22.39
CA PHE A 325 -22.53 -9.01 -23.82
C PHE A 325 -23.93 -9.10 -24.43
N ILE A 326 -24.74 -10.06 -24.02
CA ILE A 326 -26.12 -10.22 -24.51
C ILE A 326 -26.99 -9.04 -24.06
N GLN A 327 -26.90 -8.64 -22.78
CA GLN A 327 -27.69 -7.53 -22.25
C GLN A 327 -27.26 -6.17 -22.81
N THR A 328 -25.96 -5.93 -23.05
CA THR A 328 -25.50 -4.67 -23.65
C THR A 328 -25.87 -4.54 -25.12
N ARG A 329 -25.92 -5.64 -25.89
CA ARG A 329 -26.28 -5.61 -27.32
C ARG A 329 -27.77 -5.41 -27.59
N GLY A 330 -28.66 -5.70 -26.64
CA GLY A 330 -30.11 -5.50 -26.77
C GLY A 330 -30.56 -4.03 -26.80
N LYS A 331 -29.64 -3.07 -26.64
CA LYS A 331 -29.89 -1.61 -26.61
C LYS A 331 -29.45 -0.88 -27.90
N LYS A 332 -29.14 -1.57 -28.99
CA LYS A 332 -28.96 -0.95 -30.32
C LYS A 332 -30.22 -1.06 -31.17
#